data_AF-A0A2E4STP6-F1
#
_entry.id   AF-A0A2E4STP6-F1
#
_cell.length_a   1.000
_cell.length_b   1.000
_cell.length_c   1.000
_cell.angle_alpha   90.00
_cell.angle_beta   90.00
_cell.angle_gamma   90.00
#
_symmetry.space_group_name_H-M   'P 1'
#
loop_
_entity.id
_entity.type
_entity.pdbx_description
1 polymer ?
#
loop_
_entity_poly.entity_id
_entity_poly.type
_entity_poly.pdbx_seq_one_letter_code
_entity_poly.pdbx_strand_id
1 'polypeptide(L)'
;MRQAVSRRLVLVLVAVTAAAAALPLGVVPFRDWLEQRERTEALRVEVEAVEAVNRGYEERIDALGTDDEVERLAREDYGLIRPDEEAYAVAPPSRSGHGLPGIWPFGD
;
A
#
# COMPACT_ATOMS: atom_id res chain seq x y z
N MET A 1 -12.41 -74.06 1.66
CA MET A 1 -13.02 -72.72 1.46
C MET A 1 -12.53 -71.66 2.45
N ARG A 2 -12.45 -71.91 3.77
CA ARG A 2 -12.00 -70.92 4.78
C ARG A 2 -10.63 -70.27 4.53
N GLN A 3 -9.63 -71.02 4.06
CA GLN A 3 -8.29 -70.49 3.75
C GLN A 3 -8.24 -69.53 2.55
N ALA A 4 -9.12 -69.73 1.55
CA ALA A 4 -9.17 -68.83 0.39
C ALA A 4 -9.84 -67.50 0.75
N VAL A 5 -10.82 -67.52 1.66
CA VAL A 5 -11.50 -66.33 2.17
C VAL A 5 -10.57 -65.52 3.08
N SER A 6 -9.81 -66.16 3.98
CA SER A 6 -8.84 -65.47 4.83
C SER A 6 -7.70 -64.83 4.02
N ARG A 7 -7.19 -65.51 2.98
CA ARG A 7 -6.15 -64.94 2.10
C ARG A 7 -6.63 -63.71 1.32
N ARG A 8 -7.89 -63.73 0.86
CA ARG A 8 -8.52 -62.57 0.20
C ARG A 8 -8.71 -61.41 1.18
N LEU A 9 -9.14 -61.68 2.41
CA LEU A 9 -9.27 -60.66 3.46
C LEU A 9 -7.92 -60.01 3.80
N VAL A 10 -6.86 -60.81 3.93
CA VAL A 10 -5.50 -60.29 4.16
C VAL A 10 -5.05 -59.41 3.00
N LEU A 11 -5.28 -59.83 1.74
CA LEU A 11 -4.94 -59.03 0.57
C LEU A 11 -5.70 -57.70 0.53
N VAL A 12 -6.99 -57.70 0.86
CA VAL A 12 -7.80 -56.47 0.95
C VAL A 12 -7.27 -55.55 2.04
N LEU A 13 -6.96 -56.10 3.22
CA LEU A 13 -6.41 -55.32 4.34
C LEU A 13 -5.09 -54.66 3.94
N VAL A 14 -4.19 -55.41 3.30
CA VAL A 14 -2.90 -54.91 2.79
C VAL A 14 -3.11 -53.83 1.72
N ALA A 15 -4.04 -54.03 0.78
CA ALA A 15 -4.33 -53.03 -0.26
C ALA A 15 -4.87 -51.72 0.35
N VAL A 16 -5.76 -51.80 1.33
CA VAL A 16 -6.31 -50.63 2.03
C VAL A 16 -5.22 -49.92 2.83
N THR A 17 -4.37 -50.66 3.55
CA THR A 17 -3.26 -50.05 4.30
C THR A 17 -2.22 -49.41 3.38
N ALA A 18 -1.89 -50.05 2.26
CA ALA A 18 -0.99 -49.47 1.26
C ALA A 18 -1.57 -48.20 0.63
N ALA A 19 -2.86 -48.19 0.30
CA ALA A 19 -3.54 -47.00 -0.21
C ALA A 19 -3.55 -45.87 0.83
N ALA A 20 -3.86 -46.18 2.10
CA ALA A 20 -3.83 -45.20 3.19
C ALA A 20 -2.43 -44.62 3.42
N ALA A 21 -1.38 -45.44 3.33
CA ALA A 21 0.01 -44.99 3.44
C ALA A 21 0.47 -44.14 2.23
N ALA A 22 -0.12 -44.33 1.05
CA ALA A 22 0.19 -43.56 -0.15
C ALA A 22 -0.50 -42.17 -0.20
N LEU A 23 -1.65 -42.01 0.47
CA LEU A 23 -2.37 -40.72 0.54
C LEU A 23 -1.50 -39.52 0.94
N PRO A 24 -0.69 -39.56 2.02
CA PRO A 24 0.15 -38.42 2.40
C PRO A 24 1.20 -38.06 1.34
N LEU A 25 1.64 -39.01 0.50
CA LEU A 25 2.59 -38.74 -0.58
C LEU A 25 1.98 -37.92 -1.73
N GLY A 26 0.66 -37.88 -1.86
CA GLY A 26 -0.03 -37.10 -2.92
C GLY A 26 -0.76 -35.87 -2.38
N VAL A 27 -1.44 -35.99 -1.24
CA VAL A 27 -2.30 -34.93 -0.70
C VAL A 27 -1.48 -33.78 -0.11
N VAL A 28 -0.40 -34.07 0.60
CA VAL A 28 0.47 -33.03 1.19
C VAL A 28 1.13 -32.17 0.10
N PRO A 29 1.86 -32.74 -0.89
CA PRO A 29 2.47 -31.91 -1.92
C PRO A 29 1.45 -31.15 -2.78
N PHE A 30 0.22 -31.67 -2.94
CA PHE A 30 -0.85 -30.95 -3.63
C PHE A 30 -1.35 -29.73 -2.83
N ARG A 31 -1.52 -29.87 -1.52
CA ARG A 31 -1.92 -28.75 -0.64
C ARG A 31 -0.82 -27.70 -0.54
N ASP A 32 0.43 -28.11 -0.37
CA ASP A 32 1.56 -27.20 -0.29
C ASP A 32 1.72 -26.40 -1.60
N TRP A 33 1.53 -27.05 -2.75
CA TRP A 33 1.54 -26.37 -4.05
C TRP A 33 0.42 -25.32 -4.18
N LEU A 34 -0.80 -25.64 -3.74
CA LEU A 34 -1.92 -24.68 -3.74
C LEU A 34 -1.62 -23.49 -2.83
N GLU A 35 -1.16 -23.74 -1.62
CA GLU A 35 -0.82 -22.68 -0.67
C GLU A 35 0.34 -21.81 -1.19
N GLN A 36 1.37 -22.43 -1.77
CA GLN A 36 2.47 -21.70 -2.39
C GLN A 36 2.00 -20.85 -3.57
N ARG A 37 1.05 -21.36 -4.38
CA ARG A 37 0.45 -20.60 -5.47
C ARG A 37 -0.29 -19.37 -4.95
N GLU A 38 -1.16 -19.55 -3.96
CA GLU A 38 -1.91 -18.44 -3.35
C GLU A 38 -0.98 -17.38 -2.76
N ARG A 39 0.05 -17.80 -2.01
CA ARG A 39 1.07 -16.90 -1.46
C ARG A 39 1.81 -16.14 -2.56
N THR A 40 2.15 -16.80 -3.66
CA THR A 40 2.84 -16.17 -4.80
C THR A 40 1.94 -15.13 -5.47
N GLU A 41 0.66 -15.43 -5.66
CA GLU A 41 -0.30 -14.47 -6.21
C GLU A 41 -0.48 -13.25 -5.29
N ALA A 42 -0.62 -13.47 -3.97
CA ALA A 42 -0.71 -12.38 -2.99
C ALA A 42 0.53 -11.48 -3.00
N LEU A 43 1.73 -12.06 -2.99
CA LEU A 43 2.98 -11.29 -3.03
C LEU A 43 3.14 -10.49 -4.33
N ARG A 44 2.67 -11.02 -5.47
CA ARG A 44 2.70 -10.27 -6.73
C ARG A 44 1.83 -9.02 -6.68
N VAL A 45 0.64 -9.13 -6.08
CA VAL A 45 -0.26 -7.98 -5.89
C VAL A 45 0.41 -6.93 -4.99
N GLU A 46 1.08 -7.36 -3.93
CA GLU A 46 1.81 -6.44 -3.04
C GLU A 46 2.98 -5.74 -3.75
N VAL A 47 3.77 -6.47 -4.54
CA VAL A 47 4.85 -5.90 -5.35
C VAL A 47 4.30 -4.89 -6.35
N GLU A 48 3.25 -5.23 -7.10
CA GLU A 48 2.65 -4.33 -8.07
C GLU A 48 2.14 -3.04 -7.42
N ALA A 49 1.55 -3.13 -6.23
CA ALA A 49 1.10 -1.97 -5.47
C ALA A 49 2.27 -1.07 -5.05
N VAL A 50 3.37 -1.64 -4.54
CA VAL A 50 4.56 -0.86 -4.16
C VAL A 50 5.24 -0.24 -5.38
N GLU A 51 5.35 -0.97 -6.49
CA GLU A 51 5.91 -0.45 -7.74
C GLU A 51 5.08 0.69 -8.31
N ALA A 52 3.75 0.63 -8.20
CA ALA A 52 2.88 1.73 -8.62
C ALA A 52 3.11 3.01 -7.80
N VAL A 53 3.27 2.86 -6.48
CA VAL A 53 3.59 3.98 -5.59
C VAL A 53 4.99 4.53 -5.90
N ASN A 54 5.98 3.67 -6.11
CA ASN A 54 7.33 4.09 -6.46
C ASN A 54 7.38 4.87 -7.77
N ARG A 55 6.67 4.43 -8.82
CA ARG A 55 6.58 5.19 -10.08
C ARG A 55 6.03 6.59 -9.86
N GLY A 56 5.00 6.74 -9.02
CA GLY A 56 4.45 8.05 -8.67
C GLY A 56 5.46 8.94 -7.93
N TYR A 57 6.31 8.35 -7.07
CA TYR A 57 7.40 9.08 -6.43
C TYR A 57 8.51 9.47 -7.41
N GLU A 58 8.89 8.58 -8.33
CA GLU A 58 9.89 8.86 -9.37
C GLU A 58 9.44 10.02 -10.25
N GLU A 59 8.20 10.00 -10.75
CA GLU A 59 7.62 11.10 -11.52
C GLU A 59 7.62 12.43 -10.74
N ARG A 60 7.35 12.38 -9.44
CA ARG A 60 7.36 13.58 -8.59
C ARG A 60 8.78 14.10 -8.36
N ILE A 61 9.73 13.21 -8.14
CA ILE A 61 11.15 13.55 -7.99
C ILE A 61 11.65 14.20 -9.28
N ASP A 62 11.34 13.62 -10.44
CA ASP A 62 11.73 14.14 -11.74
C ASP A 62 11.15 15.54 -11.97
N ALA A 63 9.87 15.74 -11.66
CA ALA A 63 9.24 17.05 -11.75
C ALA A 63 9.93 18.07 -10.83
N LEU A 64 10.13 17.73 -9.55
CA LEU A 64 10.78 18.58 -8.55
C LEU A 64 12.27 18.86 -8.85
N GLY A 65 12.90 18.06 -9.71
CA GLY A 65 14.25 18.30 -10.20
C GLY A 65 14.35 19.42 -11.24
N THR A 66 13.22 19.97 -11.70
CA THR A 66 13.18 21.05 -12.68
C THR A 66 13.00 22.42 -12.04
N ASP A 67 13.69 23.42 -12.58
CA ASP A 67 13.57 24.81 -12.09
C ASP A 67 12.13 25.34 -12.22
N ASP A 68 11.42 24.96 -13.29
CA ASP A 68 10.03 25.39 -13.53
C ASP A 68 9.08 24.91 -12.43
N GLU A 69 9.15 23.64 -12.04
CA GLU A 69 8.30 23.08 -10.99
C GLU A 69 8.65 23.64 -9.61
N VAL A 70 9.95 23.87 -9.35
CA VAL A 70 10.41 24.52 -8.12
C VAL A 70 9.92 25.97 -8.05
N GLU A 71 10.04 26.74 -9.13
CA GLU A 71 9.51 28.11 -9.18
C GLU A 71 7.99 28.09 -9.00
N ARG A 72 7.27 27.18 -9.66
CA ARG A 72 5.82 27.06 -9.52
C ARG A 72 5.39 26.86 -8.07
N LEU A 73 6.01 25.91 -7.36
CA LEU A 73 5.73 25.65 -5.93
C LEU A 73 6.18 26.80 -5.04
N ALA A 74 7.34 27.39 -5.31
CA ALA A 74 7.83 28.55 -4.56
C ALA A 74 6.87 29.74 -4.67
N ARG A 75 6.25 29.94 -5.84
CA ARG A 75 5.24 30.97 -6.05
C ARG A 75 3.91 30.63 -5.39
N GLU A 76 3.44 29.39 -5.53
CA GLU A 76 2.16 28.92 -4.99
C GLU A 76 2.15 28.90 -3.46
N ASP A 77 3.15 28.27 -2.85
CA ASP A 77 3.15 27.96 -1.42
C ASP A 77 3.90 29.00 -0.58
N TYR A 78 4.89 29.66 -1.19
CA TYR A 78 5.81 30.56 -0.48
C TYR A 78 5.77 32.01 -0.98
N GLY A 79 4.96 32.30 -1.99
CA GLY A 79 4.81 33.66 -2.53
C GLY A 79 6.11 34.22 -3.10
N LEU A 80 6.94 33.39 -3.73
CA LEU A 80 8.08 33.86 -4.51
C LEU A 80 7.63 34.87 -5.58
N ILE A 81 8.39 35.94 -5.76
CA ILE A 81 8.13 37.01 -6.71
C ILE A 81 9.40 37.22 -7.54
N ARG A 82 9.25 37.49 -8.84
CA ARG A 82 10.40 37.80 -9.68
C ARG A 82 10.89 39.23 -9.45
N PRO A 83 12.15 39.56 -9.79
CA PRO A 83 12.70 40.89 -9.58
C PRO A 83 11.91 42.03 -10.24
N ASP A 84 11.16 41.75 -11.31
CA ASP A 84 10.36 42.70 -12.08
C ASP A 84 8.86 42.71 -11.71
N GLU A 85 8.48 41.98 -10.65
CA GLU A 85 7.09 41.86 -10.20
C GLU A 85 6.85 42.58 -8.87
N GLU A 86 5.61 43.07 -8.68
CA GLU A 86 5.14 43.68 -7.43
C GLU A 86 4.06 42.83 -6.78
N ALA A 87 4.23 42.47 -5.51
CA ALA A 87 3.21 41.78 -4.73
C ALA A 87 2.38 42.73 -3.87
N TYR A 88 1.07 42.49 -3.87
CA TYR A 88 0.11 43.20 -3.05
C TYR A 88 -0.50 42.23 -2.03
N ALA A 89 -0.28 42.49 -0.74
CA ALA A 89 -0.92 41.73 0.33
C ALA A 89 -2.30 42.34 0.65
N VAL A 90 -3.37 41.57 0.44
CA VAL A 90 -4.71 41.97 0.87
C VAL A 90 -4.89 41.52 2.31
N ALA A 91 -4.96 42.49 3.23
CA ALA A 91 -5.29 42.20 4.62
C ALA A 91 -6.69 41.55 4.68
N PRO A 92 -6.88 40.47 5.45
CA PRO A 92 -8.20 39.91 5.64
C PRO A 92 -9.13 40.98 6.25
N PRO A 93 -10.43 40.95 5.94
CA PRO A 93 -11.38 41.87 6.56
C PRO A 93 -11.25 41.75 8.08
N SER A 94 -11.09 42.88 8.76
CA SER A 94 -10.90 42.92 10.21
C SER A 94 -12.04 42.14 10.88
N ARG A 95 -11.72 41.05 11.58
CA ARG A 95 -12.71 40.33 12.39
C ARG A 95 -13.05 41.20 13.59
N SER A 96 -14.15 41.93 13.47
CA SER A 96 -14.70 42.79 14.52
C SER A 96 -13.78 43.97 14.85
N GLY A 97 -14.24 45.18 14.56
CA GLY A 97 -13.70 46.38 15.20
C GLY A 97 -13.93 46.25 16.71
N HIS A 98 -13.00 45.64 17.43
CA HIS A 98 -12.87 45.91 18.85
C HIS A 98 -12.59 47.40 18.91
N GLY A 99 -13.56 48.17 19.39
CA GLY A 99 -13.42 49.61 19.56
C GLY A 99 -12.22 49.85 20.45
N LEU A 100 -11.08 50.15 19.83
CA LEU A 100 -9.92 50.63 20.55
C LEU A 100 -10.36 51.96 21.19
N PRO A 101 -10.21 52.13 22.52
CA PRO A 101 -10.60 53.37 23.18
C PRO A 101 -9.90 54.54 22.48
N GLY A 102 -10.69 55.52 22.01
CA GLY A 102 -10.33 56.48 20.95
C GLY A 102 -9.37 57.61 21.31
N ILE A 103 -8.53 57.41 22.32
CA ILE A 103 -7.40 58.31 22.62
C ILE A 103 -6.13 57.46 22.41
N TRP A 104 -4.96 57.84 22.88
CA TRP A 104 -3.77 56.99 22.93
C TRP A 104 -3.51 56.50 24.38
N PRO A 105 -4.29 55.54 24.93
CA PRO A 105 -4.97 55.89 26.19
C PRO A 105 -5.61 54.75 27.01
N PHE A 106 -4.91 53.74 27.47
CA PHE A 106 -5.58 52.74 28.32
C PHE A 106 -5.93 53.29 29.73
N GLY A 107 -6.48 54.51 29.84
CA GLY A 107 -7.13 55.02 31.04
C GLY A 107 -8.64 54.82 30.87
N ASP A 108 -9.33 54.01 31.65
CA ASP A 108 -8.92 53.13 32.76
C ASP A 108 -9.55 51.74 32.57
#